data_AF-A0A2A7RIS3-F1
#
_entry.id   AF-A0A2A7RIS3-F1
#
_cell.length_a   1.000
_cell.length_b   1.000
_cell.length_c   1.000
_cell.angle_alpha   90.00
_cell.angle_beta   90.00
_cell.angle_gamma   90.00
#
_symmetry.space_group_name_H-M   'P 1'
#
loop_
_entity.id
_entity.type
_entity.pdbx_description
1 polymer ?
#
loop_
_entity_poly.entity_id
_entity_poly.type
_entity_poly.pdbx_seq_one_letter_code
_entity_poly.pdbx_strand_id
1 'polypeptide(L)'
;MEVGIPDNDLVEKGAIPIGGLTFDGIPNSIKQPNGMKLNSMGKPNKMNSTYKQMTGVRELYLKNHVKVLNIVGDVGDKTDGRVDNISTLSLQYLVSGGNSSYRVLKINGKNAQHSKLHENAQVDQALIKFLWNK
;
A
#
# COMPACT_ATOMS: atom_id res chain seq x y z
N MET A 1 17.97 18.65 -16.30
CA MET A 1 16.71 18.08 -16.83
C MET A 1 15.99 17.50 -15.63
N GLU A 2 14.99 18.20 -15.11
CA GLU A 2 14.25 17.76 -13.93
C GLU A 2 13.26 16.69 -14.40
N VAL A 3 13.48 15.44 -13.98
CA VAL A 3 12.62 14.33 -14.37
C VAL A 3 11.46 14.29 -13.38
N GLY A 4 10.39 15.02 -13.68
CA GLY A 4 9.17 15.03 -12.88
C GLY A 4 8.52 13.65 -12.82
N ILE A 5 7.86 13.35 -11.69
CA ILE A 5 6.97 12.20 -11.56
C ILE A 5 5.69 12.52 -12.36
N PRO A 6 5.19 11.62 -13.23
CA PRO A 6 3.92 11.85 -13.92
C PRO A 6 2.77 12.07 -12.94
N ASP A 7 1.92 13.07 -13.18
CA ASP A 7 0.91 13.56 -12.22
C ASP A 7 -0.12 12.52 -11.74
N ASN A 8 -0.26 11.38 -12.43
CA ASN A 8 -1.23 10.32 -12.12
C ASN A 8 -0.60 9.01 -11.64
N ASP A 9 0.70 8.98 -11.40
CA ASP A 9 1.40 7.77 -10.94
C ASP A 9 1.62 7.84 -9.42
N LEU A 10 0.95 6.95 -8.69
CA LEU A 10 1.12 6.77 -7.25
C LEU A 10 1.98 5.55 -6.96
N VAL A 11 2.96 5.74 -6.11
CA VAL A 11 3.79 4.66 -5.60
C VAL A 11 3.59 4.58 -4.09
N GLU A 12 3.21 3.41 -3.61
CA GLU A 12 3.30 3.08 -2.21
C GLU A 12 4.36 2.01 -2.00
N LYS A 13 5.43 2.38 -1.28
CA LYS A 13 6.34 1.41 -0.69
C LYS A 13 5.66 0.88 0.56
N GLY A 14 5.72 -0.44 0.80
CA GLY A 14 4.99 -1.18 1.83
C GLY A 14 5.21 -0.77 3.28
N ALA A 15 5.87 0.35 3.50
CA ALA A 15 6.05 0.98 4.78
C ALA A 15 4.81 1.73 5.30
N ILE A 16 3.76 1.94 4.50
CA ILE A 16 2.58 2.68 4.95
C ILE A 16 1.50 1.72 5.46
N PRO A 17 1.12 1.79 6.76
CA PRO A 17 0.13 0.90 7.36
C PRO A 17 -1.30 1.41 7.12
N ILE A 18 -1.75 1.39 5.87
CA ILE A 18 -3.05 1.97 5.47
C ILE A 18 -4.21 1.37 6.29
N GLY A 19 -4.26 0.05 6.47
CA GLY A 19 -5.26 -0.66 7.27
C GLY A 19 -5.07 -0.57 8.79
N GLY A 20 -4.06 0.15 9.25
CA GLY A 20 -3.69 0.32 10.66
C GLY A 20 -2.48 -0.52 11.10
N LEU A 21 -2.06 -0.28 12.34
CA LEU A 21 -0.88 -0.88 12.98
C LEU A 21 -1.25 -1.91 14.05
N THR A 22 -0.35 -2.83 14.37
CA THR A 22 -0.57 -3.88 15.38
C THR A 22 0.17 -3.66 16.70
N PHE A 23 0.98 -2.60 16.81
CA PHE A 23 1.77 -2.31 18.01
C PHE A 23 0.90 -2.08 19.26
N ASP A 24 1.47 -2.39 20.42
CA ASP A 24 0.87 -2.06 21.70
C ASP A 24 0.97 -0.56 22.01
N GLY A 25 0.01 -0.05 22.78
CA GLY A 25 -0.03 1.36 23.21
C GLY A 25 -0.49 2.37 22.16
N ILE A 26 -0.79 1.95 20.91
CA ILE A 26 -1.32 2.86 19.88
C ILE A 26 -2.83 3.13 20.06
N PRO A 27 -3.30 4.34 19.70
CA PRO A 27 -4.72 4.65 19.73
C PRO A 27 -5.58 3.72 18.86
N ASN A 28 -6.78 3.39 19.33
CA ASN A 28 -7.76 2.59 18.57
C ASN A 28 -8.13 3.19 17.21
N SER A 29 -7.97 4.51 17.03
CA SER A 29 -8.24 5.20 15.76
C SER A 29 -7.27 4.80 14.64
N ILE A 30 -6.07 4.32 14.96
CA ILE A 30 -5.03 3.91 14.00
C ILE A 30 -4.66 2.42 14.15
N LYS A 31 -5.18 1.73 15.15
CA LYS A 31 -4.95 0.30 15.35
C LYS A 31 -5.63 -0.52 14.26
N GLN A 32 -4.95 -1.57 13.78
CA GLN A 32 -5.53 -2.55 12.87
C GLN A 32 -6.67 -3.29 13.59
N PRO A 33 -7.88 -3.35 13.03
CA PRO A 33 -8.99 -4.04 13.66
C PRO A 33 -8.74 -5.55 13.80
N ASN A 34 -9.04 -6.11 14.98
CA ASN A 34 -8.93 -7.56 15.22
C ASN A 34 -9.84 -8.35 14.26
N GLY A 35 -9.25 -9.33 13.56
CA GLY A 35 -9.95 -10.17 12.58
C GLY A 35 -10.30 -9.44 11.28
N MET A 36 -9.54 -8.40 10.93
CA MET A 36 -9.62 -7.76 9.63
C MET A 36 -9.37 -8.78 8.50
N LYS A 37 -10.22 -8.76 7.49
CA LYS A 37 -10.12 -9.54 6.26
C LYS A 37 -10.43 -8.62 5.08
N LEU A 38 -9.74 -8.81 3.96
CA LEU A 38 -10.03 -8.08 2.73
C LEU A 38 -10.90 -8.92 1.80
N ASN A 39 -11.81 -8.27 1.07
CA ASN A 39 -12.45 -8.90 -0.07
C ASN A 39 -11.55 -8.83 -1.33
N SER A 40 -12.02 -9.34 -2.46
CA SER A 40 -11.29 -9.34 -3.73
C SER A 40 -10.93 -7.94 -4.28
N MET A 41 -11.59 -6.89 -3.80
CA MET A 41 -11.32 -5.49 -4.15
C MET A 41 -10.47 -4.78 -3.08
N GLY A 42 -9.89 -5.52 -2.13
CA GLY A 42 -9.11 -4.96 -1.03
C GLY A 42 -9.94 -4.25 0.05
N LYS A 43 -11.29 -4.30 -0.01
CA LYS A 43 -12.14 -3.68 1.02
C LYS A 43 -12.02 -4.46 2.33
N PRO A 44 -11.60 -3.83 3.44
CA PRO A 44 -11.61 -4.50 4.72
C PRO A 44 -13.04 -4.65 5.26
N ASN A 45 -13.32 -5.80 5.89
CA ASN A 45 -14.58 -6.07 6.60
C ASN A 45 -14.74 -5.22 7.87
N LYS A 46 -13.64 -4.71 8.43
CA LYS A 46 -13.58 -3.86 9.62
C LYS A 46 -12.61 -2.72 9.35
N MET A 47 -12.98 -1.50 9.73
CA MET A 47 -12.17 -0.29 9.51
C MET A 47 -12.01 0.46 10.83
N ASN A 48 -10.79 0.89 11.14
CA ASN A 48 -10.57 1.88 12.19
C ASN A 48 -11.05 3.28 11.74
N SER A 49 -11.04 4.25 12.66
CA SER A 49 -11.57 5.59 12.37
C SER A 49 -10.79 6.31 11.27
N THR A 50 -9.46 6.18 11.26
CA THR A 50 -8.60 6.82 10.26
C THR A 50 -8.86 6.24 8.86
N TYR A 51 -9.01 4.92 8.75
CA TYR A 51 -9.35 4.27 7.49
C TYR A 51 -10.70 4.73 6.96
N LYS A 52 -11.72 4.85 7.82
CA LYS A 52 -13.02 5.39 7.43
C LYS A 52 -12.89 6.81 6.86
N GLN A 53 -12.10 7.68 7.49
CA GLN A 53 -11.82 9.02 6.95
C GLN A 53 -11.13 8.95 5.59
N MET A 54 -10.13 8.08 5.44
CA MET A 54 -9.43 7.89 4.17
C MET A 54 -10.35 7.42 3.03
N THR A 55 -11.47 6.74 3.31
CA THR A 55 -12.42 6.36 2.24
C THR A 55 -12.98 7.55 1.46
N GLY A 56 -12.93 8.77 2.01
CA GLY A 56 -13.35 9.98 1.32
C GLY A 56 -12.51 10.30 0.07
N VAL A 57 -11.25 9.85 0.00
CA VAL A 57 -10.38 10.11 -1.16
C VAL A 57 -10.75 9.28 -2.39
N ARG A 58 -11.61 8.27 -2.24
CA ARG A 58 -12.01 7.39 -3.35
C ARG A 58 -12.60 8.15 -4.51
N GLU A 59 -13.47 9.12 -4.24
CA GLU A 59 -14.14 9.89 -5.29
C GLU A 59 -13.12 10.64 -6.16
N LEU A 60 -12.07 11.16 -5.53
CA LEU A 60 -10.98 11.84 -6.22
C LEU A 60 -10.25 10.89 -7.17
N TYR A 61 -9.88 9.70 -6.71
CA TYR A 61 -9.17 8.72 -7.54
C TYR A 61 -10.02 8.11 -8.64
N LEU A 62 -11.33 8.00 -8.44
CA LEU A 62 -12.27 7.59 -9.49
C LEU A 62 -12.30 8.59 -10.65
N LYS A 63 -12.19 9.90 -10.36
CA LYS A 63 -12.20 10.98 -11.36
C LYS A 63 -10.86 11.15 -12.07
N ASN A 64 -9.75 11.06 -11.33
CA ASN A 64 -8.43 11.40 -11.86
C ASN A 64 -7.69 10.23 -12.52
N HIS A 65 -8.16 8.99 -12.34
CA HIS A 65 -7.61 7.79 -12.97
C HIS A 65 -6.11 7.61 -12.72
N VAL A 66 -5.77 7.02 -11.58
CA VAL A 66 -4.38 6.85 -11.16
C VAL A 66 -3.82 5.49 -11.54
N LYS A 67 -2.51 5.44 -11.80
CA LYS A 67 -1.77 4.18 -11.79
C LYS A 67 -1.14 4.01 -10.42
N VAL A 68 -1.24 2.81 -9.86
CA VAL A 68 -0.72 2.52 -8.53
C VAL A 68 0.16 1.29 -8.57
N LEU A 69 1.39 1.45 -8.07
CA LEU A 69 2.26 0.34 -7.71
C LEU A 69 2.33 0.25 -6.19
N ASN A 70 1.73 -0.80 -5.63
CA ASN A 70 1.82 -1.12 -4.20
C ASN A 70 2.87 -2.21 -3.97
N ILE A 71 3.95 -1.87 -3.28
CA ILE A 71 5.08 -2.75 -3.04
C ILE A 71 4.94 -3.35 -1.65
N VAL A 72 4.76 -4.67 -1.55
CA VAL A 72 4.48 -5.36 -0.28
C VAL A 72 5.67 -6.24 0.10
N GLY A 73 6.22 -6.05 1.31
CA GLY A 73 7.25 -6.94 1.85
C GLY A 73 6.64 -8.14 2.58
N ASP A 74 7.25 -9.31 2.43
CA ASP A 74 6.86 -10.52 3.15
C ASP A 74 8.11 -11.27 3.64
N VAL A 75 8.43 -11.16 4.92
CA VAL A 75 9.59 -11.86 5.52
C VAL A 75 9.33 -13.34 5.81
N GLY A 76 8.12 -13.85 5.51
CA GLY A 76 7.74 -15.25 5.69
C GLY A 76 6.35 -15.44 6.30
N ASP A 77 5.82 -14.41 6.96
CA ASP A 77 4.60 -14.50 7.77
C ASP A 77 3.54 -13.46 7.39
N LYS A 78 3.49 -13.05 6.11
CA LYS A 78 2.54 -12.04 5.61
C LYS A 78 2.71 -10.68 6.29
N THR A 79 3.95 -10.34 6.61
CA THR A 79 4.36 -9.06 7.19
C THR A 79 5.74 -8.70 6.66
N ASP A 80 6.07 -7.41 6.61
CA ASP A 80 7.43 -6.92 6.41
C ASP A 80 8.24 -6.85 7.73
N GLY A 81 7.69 -7.39 8.82
CA GLY A 81 8.25 -7.35 10.18
C GLY A 81 7.86 -6.12 10.99
N ARG A 82 7.11 -5.16 10.43
CA ARG A 82 6.51 -4.03 11.14
C ARG A 82 5.03 -3.83 10.82
N VAL A 83 4.66 -4.03 9.57
CA VAL A 83 3.32 -3.83 9.02
C VAL A 83 2.82 -5.16 8.48
N ASP A 84 1.59 -5.51 8.82
CA ASP A 84 0.93 -6.69 8.25
C ASP A 84 0.56 -6.41 6.79
N ASN A 85 0.74 -7.39 5.92
CA ASN A 85 0.49 -7.23 4.48
C ASN A 85 -0.98 -6.91 4.21
N ILE A 86 -1.89 -7.37 5.06
CA ILE A 86 -3.32 -7.03 4.94
C ILE A 86 -3.58 -5.53 5.17
N SER A 87 -2.74 -4.86 5.97
CA SER A 87 -2.81 -3.42 6.19
C SER A 87 -2.40 -2.67 4.92
N THR A 88 -1.25 -3.02 4.35
CA THR A 88 -0.74 -2.44 3.10
C THR A 88 -1.67 -2.72 1.91
N LEU A 89 -2.17 -3.96 1.77
CA LEU A 89 -3.03 -4.37 0.65
C LEU A 89 -4.40 -3.68 0.65
N SER A 90 -4.86 -3.19 1.81
CA SER A 90 -6.13 -2.47 1.91
C SER A 90 -6.16 -1.16 1.10
N LEU A 91 -4.98 -0.60 0.75
CA LEU A 91 -4.85 0.53 -0.17
C LEU A 91 -5.66 0.34 -1.45
N GLN A 92 -5.69 -0.89 -1.99
CA GLN A 92 -6.41 -1.22 -3.22
C GLN A 92 -7.84 -0.69 -3.18
N TYR A 93 -8.51 -0.80 -2.04
CA TYR A 93 -9.84 -0.26 -1.90
C TYR A 93 -9.80 1.23 -2.22
N LEU A 94 -9.03 2.03 -1.49
CA LEU A 94 -9.04 3.50 -1.56
C LEU A 94 -8.76 4.06 -2.96
N VAL A 95 -7.90 3.41 -3.73
CA VAL A 95 -7.37 3.97 -4.99
C VAL A 95 -7.88 3.29 -6.26
N SER A 96 -8.53 2.13 -6.15
CA SER A 96 -9.02 1.39 -7.32
C SER A 96 -10.44 1.75 -7.72
N GLY A 97 -10.69 1.69 -9.03
CA GLY A 97 -11.99 1.89 -9.68
C GLY A 97 -11.87 2.82 -10.89
N GLY A 98 -12.96 2.95 -11.66
CA GLY A 98 -12.93 3.69 -12.92
C GLY A 98 -11.87 3.13 -13.87
N ASN A 99 -11.04 4.00 -14.44
CA ASN A 99 -9.91 3.63 -15.31
C ASN A 99 -8.56 3.54 -14.57
N SER A 100 -8.56 3.57 -13.22
CA SER A 100 -7.32 3.43 -12.44
C SER A 100 -6.73 2.03 -12.58
N SER A 101 -5.40 1.93 -12.58
CA SER A 101 -4.70 0.64 -12.56
C SER A 101 -4.02 0.43 -11.22
N TYR A 102 -4.10 -0.78 -10.68
CA TYR A 102 -3.50 -1.13 -9.39
C TYR A 102 -2.70 -2.42 -9.54
N ARG A 103 -1.42 -2.38 -9.20
CA ARG A 103 -0.50 -3.52 -9.27
C ARG A 103 0.15 -3.73 -7.92
N VAL A 104 0.26 -4.99 -7.52
CA VAL A 104 1.00 -5.39 -6.32
C VAL A 104 2.33 -5.99 -6.75
N LEU A 105 3.44 -5.45 -6.22
CA LEU A 105 4.75 -6.09 -6.29
C LEU A 105 5.06 -6.67 -4.91
N LYS A 106 5.05 -7.99 -4.80
CA LYS A 106 5.46 -8.64 -3.55
C LYS A 106 6.97 -8.95 -3.57
N ILE A 107 7.69 -8.45 -2.57
CA ILE A 107 9.07 -8.80 -2.26
C ILE A 107 9.03 -9.85 -1.14
N ASN A 108 9.78 -10.94 -1.27
CA ASN A 108 9.77 -12.02 -0.29
C ASN A 108 11.15 -12.24 0.32
N GLY A 109 11.17 -12.82 1.53
CA GLY A 109 12.37 -13.24 2.24
C GLY A 109 13.03 -12.14 3.07
N LYS A 110 14.27 -12.37 3.52
CA LYS A 110 14.96 -11.49 4.49
C LYS A 110 15.20 -10.05 4.01
N ASN A 111 15.13 -9.81 2.71
CA ASN A 111 15.28 -8.48 2.10
C ASN A 111 13.94 -7.78 1.84
N ALA A 112 12.83 -8.42 2.22
CA ALA A 112 11.49 -7.84 2.22
C ALA A 112 11.14 -7.14 3.54
N GLN A 113 12.08 -7.07 4.48
CA GLN A 113 11.87 -6.38 5.76
C GLN A 113 11.61 -4.89 5.51
N HIS A 114 10.75 -4.29 6.32
CA HIS A 114 10.25 -2.92 6.19
C HIS A 114 11.30 -1.87 5.78
N SER A 115 12.39 -1.74 6.55
CA SER A 115 13.46 -0.77 6.24
C SER A 115 14.21 -1.16 4.97
N LYS A 116 14.43 -2.46 4.75
CA LYS A 116 15.12 -2.95 3.56
C LYS A 116 14.36 -2.74 2.27
N LEU A 117 13.04 -2.58 2.29
CA LEU A 117 12.27 -2.21 1.09
C LEU A 117 12.70 -0.84 0.53
N HIS A 118 13.28 0.04 1.35
CA HIS A 118 13.85 1.31 0.89
C HIS A 118 15.27 1.19 0.33
N GLU A 119 15.93 0.05 0.55
CA GLU A 119 17.31 -0.26 0.15
C GLU A 119 17.34 -1.57 -0.66
N ASN A 120 16.38 -1.74 -1.56
CA ASN A 120 16.23 -2.97 -2.32
C ASN A 120 16.28 -2.69 -3.82
N ALA A 121 17.30 -3.22 -4.49
CA ALA A 121 17.51 -3.01 -5.92
C ALA A 121 16.34 -3.47 -6.79
N GLN A 122 15.62 -4.53 -6.40
CA GLN A 122 14.41 -4.97 -7.12
C GLN A 122 13.28 -3.95 -6.99
N VAL A 123 13.14 -3.35 -5.80
CA VAL A 123 12.17 -2.27 -5.56
C VAL A 123 12.55 -1.07 -6.42
N ASP A 124 13.80 -0.63 -6.38
CA ASP A 124 14.26 0.54 -7.14
C ASP A 124 14.09 0.37 -8.65
N GLN A 125 14.44 -0.81 -9.19
CA GLN A 125 14.20 -1.15 -10.59
C GLN A 125 12.71 -1.10 -10.95
N ALA A 126 11.85 -1.66 -10.10
CA ALA A 126 10.41 -1.65 -10.34
C ALA A 126 9.82 -0.23 -10.33
N LEU A 127 10.31 0.63 -9.43
CA LEU A 127 9.93 2.05 -9.40
C LEU A 127 10.36 2.78 -10.66
N ILE A 128 11.62 2.59 -11.07
CA ILE A 128 12.15 3.25 -12.26
C ILE A 128 11.32 2.89 -13.47
N LYS A 129 11.01 1.60 -13.62
CA LYS A 129 10.16 1.09 -14.69
C LYS A 129 8.74 1.61 -14.59
N PHE A 130 8.17 1.70 -13.40
CA PHE A 130 6.80 2.18 -13.20
C PHE A 130 6.64 3.66 -13.53
N LEU A 131 7.54 4.50 -13.02
CA LEU A 131 7.48 5.96 -13.15
C LEU A 131 7.96 6.48 -14.51
N TRP A 132 8.99 5.86 -15.08
CA TRP A 132 9.64 6.37 -16.29
C TRP A 132 9.60 5.42 -17.49
N ASN A 133 9.01 4.22 -17.33
CA ASN A 133 8.97 3.19 -18.37
C ASN A 133 10.36 2.89 -18.96
N LYS A 134 11.38 2.92 -18.11
CA LYS A 134 12.78 2.60 -18.44
C LYS A 134 13.18 1.21 -17.97
#